data_AF-A0A2V7S5W5-F1
#
_entry.id   AF-A0A2V7S5W5-F1
#
_cell.length_a   1.000
_cell.length_b   1.000
_cell.length_c   1.000
_cell.angle_alpha   90.00
_cell.angle_beta   90.00
_cell.angle_gamma   90.00
#
_symmetry.space_group_name_H-M   'P 1'
#
loop_
_entity.id
_entity.type
_entity.pdbx_description
1 polymer ?
#
loop_
_entity_poly.entity_id
_entity_poly.type
_entity_poly.pdbx_seq_one_letter_code
_entity_poly.pdbx_strand_id
1 'polypeptide(L)'
;MDLLAWQREVGADGLGAPPRALYYRTFLPGGTPVRFCTTALLALVAAAPLAAQGPRFEITVSPAVRNSPVTGRVYVFVSRRNDEEPRLQVHHESDCTPFFGVDVSALAPDAVAAIDGATLGYPVASLKAIPPGDYYVQALLSVYTEFHRADGHTLWLHDDQWEGQQFNKSPGNLVSDVQRVHLDPQTGYTVRLSLVRALPPIELPPDTRWVKHIKIQSKLLSDWWGHPMYLGATVLLPRDYERDTTRRYPTVYQQGHFTVNPPFGFSTDSAEETPEQRAARLARTLREPGFEFYRAWRSDRFPRMIAVTFQHPTPYFDDSYAVNSANNGPYGDAIMREL
;
A
#
# COMPACT_ATOMS: atom_id res chain seq x y z
N MET A 1 -14.11 -3.34 -26.99
CA MET A 1 -15.42 -3.56 -26.36
C MET A 1 -15.71 -2.36 -25.48
N ASP A 2 -16.83 -1.70 -25.74
CA ASP A 2 -17.12 -0.33 -25.33
C ASP A 2 -17.61 -0.27 -23.86
N LEU A 3 -16.83 0.40 -22.99
CA LEU A 3 -17.09 0.54 -21.55
C LEU A 3 -18.34 1.39 -21.25
N LEU A 4 -18.90 2.11 -22.23
CA LEU A 4 -20.08 2.95 -22.06
C LEU A 4 -21.42 2.18 -22.12
N ALA A 5 -21.39 0.89 -22.45
CA ALA A 5 -22.57 0.04 -22.48
C ALA A 5 -22.93 -0.56 -21.09
N TRP A 6 -21.99 -0.61 -20.15
CA TRP A 6 -22.18 -1.27 -18.85
C TRP A 6 -22.76 -0.35 -17.75
N GLN A 7 -22.56 0.97 -17.85
CA GLN A 7 -23.05 1.93 -16.85
C GLN A 7 -24.55 2.28 -16.93
N ARG A 8 -25.31 1.69 -17.86
CA ARG A 8 -26.75 1.98 -18.05
C ARG A 8 -27.71 0.94 -17.47
N GLU A 9 -27.24 -0.18 -16.94
CA GLU A 9 -28.10 -1.26 -16.41
C GLU A 9 -28.22 -1.31 -14.89
N VAL A 10 -27.53 -0.43 -14.15
CA VAL A 10 -27.63 -0.38 -12.68
C VAL A 10 -28.07 1.01 -12.23
N GLY A 11 -29.23 1.42 -12.73
CA GLY A 11 -29.97 2.56 -12.22
C GLY A 11 -30.58 2.24 -10.87
N ALA A 12 -30.44 3.21 -9.96
CA ALA A 12 -31.41 3.64 -8.96
C ALA A 12 -32.51 2.63 -8.57
N ASP A 13 -32.46 2.14 -7.32
CA ASP A 13 -33.61 2.15 -6.40
C ASP A 13 -33.22 1.55 -5.03
N GLY A 14 -33.72 2.17 -3.95
CA GLY A 14 -33.98 1.43 -2.71
C GLY A 14 -33.14 1.73 -1.47
N LEU A 15 -33.00 3.00 -1.06
CA LEU A 15 -32.72 3.31 0.36
C LEU A 15 -34.04 3.22 1.16
N GLY A 16 -34.35 2.02 1.65
CA GLY A 16 -35.43 1.78 2.61
C GLY A 16 -34.93 1.85 4.06
N ALA A 17 -35.49 2.77 4.85
CA ALA A 17 -35.23 2.92 6.27
C ALA A 17 -35.75 1.73 7.11
N PRO A 18 -35.15 1.43 8.29
CA PRO A 18 -35.62 0.34 9.15
C PRO A 18 -36.78 0.78 10.05
N PRO A 19 -37.75 -0.11 10.38
CA PRO A 19 -38.81 0.22 11.32
C PRO A 19 -38.34 0.06 12.78
N ARG A 20 -38.75 1.03 13.60
CA ARG A 20 -38.72 0.98 15.07
C ARG A 20 -39.82 0.05 15.58
N ALA A 21 -39.49 -0.85 16.50
CA ALA A 21 -40.47 -1.54 17.33
C ALA A 21 -40.12 -1.38 18.81
N LEU A 22 -40.98 -0.66 19.51
CA LEU A 22 -41.08 -0.60 20.98
C LEU A 22 -41.71 -1.91 21.48
N TYR A 23 -41.11 -2.54 22.48
CA TYR A 23 -41.81 -3.49 23.34
C TYR A 23 -41.55 -3.15 24.81
N TYR A 24 -42.60 -2.70 25.49
CA TYR A 24 -42.71 -2.70 26.94
C TYR A 24 -42.84 -4.15 27.42
N ARG A 25 -42.12 -4.53 28.48
CA ARG A 25 -42.42 -5.72 29.28
C ARG A 25 -42.43 -5.36 30.76
N THR A 26 -43.58 -5.60 31.36
CA THR A 26 -43.92 -5.47 32.78
C THR A 26 -43.30 -6.60 33.61
N PHE A 27 -43.05 -6.30 34.89
CA PHE A 27 -42.45 -7.18 35.90
C PHE A 27 -43.52 -7.97 36.69
N LEU A 28 -43.19 -9.25 36.97
CA LEU A 28 -43.48 -10.10 38.15
C LEU A 28 -44.93 -10.57 38.46
N PRO A 29 -45.14 -11.58 39.35
CA PRO A 29 -44.27 -12.65 39.89
C PRO A 29 -44.95 -14.06 39.92
N GLY A 30 -44.24 -15.10 40.38
CA GLY A 30 -44.89 -16.26 41.03
C GLY A 30 -44.29 -17.61 40.67
N GLY A 31 -43.54 -18.21 41.60
CA GLY A 31 -43.01 -19.56 41.47
C GLY A 31 -43.95 -20.63 42.02
N THR A 32 -43.83 -21.84 41.46
CA THR A 32 -44.14 -23.13 42.12
C THR A 32 -43.28 -24.22 41.47
N PRO A 33 -42.69 -25.16 42.23
CA PRO A 33 -41.83 -26.20 41.70
C PRO A 33 -42.66 -27.37 41.15
N VAL A 34 -42.41 -27.78 39.90
CA VAL A 34 -42.97 -29.00 39.33
C VAL A 34 -41.88 -30.05 39.18
N ARG A 35 -42.26 -31.26 39.61
CA ARG A 35 -41.46 -32.46 39.82
C ARG A 35 -40.71 -32.93 38.57
N PHE A 36 -39.50 -33.44 38.82
CA PHE A 36 -38.67 -34.17 37.87
C PHE A 36 -39.41 -35.39 37.32
N CYS A 37 -39.76 -35.35 36.03
CA CYS A 37 -39.96 -36.54 35.22
C CYS A 37 -38.68 -36.77 34.42
N THR A 38 -37.93 -37.81 34.77
CA THR A 38 -36.81 -38.34 33.98
C THR A 38 -37.34 -38.94 32.68
N THR A 39 -37.43 -38.13 31.63
CA THR A 39 -37.51 -38.60 30.25
C THR A 39 -36.09 -38.80 29.73
N ALA A 40 -35.73 -40.04 29.42
CA ALA A 40 -34.49 -40.37 28.72
C ALA A 40 -34.54 -39.75 27.31
N LEU A 41 -33.85 -38.62 27.12
CA LEU A 41 -33.58 -38.06 25.80
C LEU A 41 -32.56 -38.96 25.10
N LEU A 42 -33.00 -39.73 24.11
CA LEU A 42 -32.10 -40.27 23.09
C LEU A 42 -31.47 -39.08 22.35
N ALA A 43 -30.20 -38.80 22.65
CA ALA A 43 -29.41 -37.86 21.86
C ALA A 43 -29.19 -38.46 20.47
N LEU A 44 -30.05 -38.09 19.52
CA LEU A 44 -29.69 -38.16 18.11
C LEU A 44 -28.48 -37.24 17.93
N VAL A 45 -27.29 -37.84 17.79
CA VAL A 45 -26.15 -37.17 17.19
C VAL A 45 -26.52 -36.96 15.73
N ALA A 46 -27.17 -35.83 15.45
CA ALA A 46 -27.29 -35.34 14.10
C ALA A 46 -25.86 -35.13 13.59
N ALA A 47 -25.40 -36.01 12.71
CA ALA A 47 -24.23 -35.76 11.89
C ALA A 47 -24.57 -34.52 11.05
N ALA A 48 -24.18 -33.35 11.56
CA ALA A 48 -24.19 -32.14 10.76
C ALA A 48 -23.37 -32.44 9.51
N PRO A 49 -23.90 -32.23 8.30
CA PRO A 49 -23.09 -32.39 7.11
C PRO A 49 -21.85 -31.50 7.30
N LEU A 50 -20.66 -32.08 7.11
CA LEU A 50 -19.43 -31.30 7.02
C LEU A 50 -19.70 -30.26 5.93
N ALA A 51 -19.94 -29.01 6.33
CA ALA A 51 -20.11 -27.94 5.37
C ALA A 51 -18.84 -27.94 4.51
N ALA A 52 -18.99 -28.07 3.19
CA ALA A 52 -17.85 -28.02 2.28
C ALA A 52 -17.05 -26.75 2.62
N GLN A 53 -15.81 -26.93 3.07
CA GLN A 53 -14.96 -25.79 3.44
C GLN A 53 -14.69 -25.00 2.16
N GLY A 54 -15.24 -23.79 2.08
CA GLY A 54 -14.96 -22.88 0.97
C GLY A 54 -13.47 -22.52 0.90
N PRO A 55 -13.03 -21.86 -0.18
CA PRO A 55 -11.64 -21.43 -0.34
C PRO A 55 -11.22 -20.50 0.80
N ARG A 56 -10.07 -20.78 1.41
CA ARG A 56 -9.55 -20.05 2.57
C ARG A 56 -8.03 -20.03 2.62
N PHE A 57 -7.47 -18.88 2.98
CA PHE A 57 -6.09 -18.70 3.42
C PHE A 57 -6.07 -18.40 4.91
N GLU A 58 -5.19 -19.07 5.64
CA GLU A 58 -4.88 -18.79 7.05
C GLU A 58 -3.47 -18.20 7.12
N ILE A 59 -3.36 -16.95 7.56
CA ILE A 59 -2.11 -16.23 7.66
C ILE A 59 -1.77 -16.04 9.14
N THR A 60 -0.56 -16.40 9.55
CA THR A 60 -0.06 -16.17 10.91
C THR A 60 1.21 -15.32 10.90
N VAL A 61 1.47 -14.63 12.01
CA VAL A 61 2.76 -13.94 12.23
C VAL A 61 3.64 -14.86 13.08
N SER A 62 4.80 -15.23 12.56
CA SER A 62 5.75 -16.04 13.32
C SER A 62 6.31 -15.25 14.51
N PRO A 63 6.32 -15.82 15.73
CA PRO A 63 6.94 -15.17 16.88
C PRO A 63 8.45 -14.94 16.71
N ALA A 64 9.10 -15.63 15.76
CA ALA A 64 10.51 -15.43 15.43
C ALA A 64 10.78 -14.09 14.73
N VAL A 65 9.82 -13.55 13.96
CA VAL A 65 9.95 -12.22 13.32
C VAL A 65 9.32 -11.13 14.16
N ARG A 66 8.22 -11.42 14.86
CA ARG A 66 7.54 -10.45 15.72
C ARG A 66 6.76 -11.18 16.82
N ASN A 67 7.16 -10.95 18.07
CA ASN A 67 6.54 -11.57 19.24
C ASN A 67 5.58 -10.64 20.01
N SER A 68 5.01 -9.65 19.32
CA SER A 68 4.03 -8.71 19.89
C SER A 68 2.84 -8.58 18.94
N PRO A 69 1.64 -8.26 19.46
CA PRO A 69 0.48 -8.01 18.61
C PRO A 69 0.74 -6.97 17.51
N VAL A 70 0.05 -7.12 16.39
CA VAL A 70 0.17 -6.22 15.23
C VAL A 70 -1.20 -5.82 14.70
N THR A 71 -1.34 -4.52 14.42
CA THR A 71 -2.47 -3.94 13.70
C THR A 71 -1.99 -3.58 12.30
N GLY A 72 -2.83 -3.81 11.30
CA GLY A 72 -2.43 -3.62 9.92
C GLY A 72 -3.42 -4.19 8.93
N ARG A 73 -2.96 -4.39 7.70
CA ARG A 73 -3.71 -5.10 6.67
C ARG A 73 -2.93 -6.29 6.15
N VAL A 74 -3.57 -7.46 6.20
CA VAL A 74 -3.05 -8.70 5.63
C VAL A 74 -3.50 -8.79 4.18
N TYR A 75 -2.58 -9.18 3.31
CA TYR A 75 -2.77 -9.43 1.90
C TYR A 75 -2.36 -10.86 1.55
N VAL A 76 -3.04 -11.45 0.57
CA VAL A 76 -2.58 -12.64 -0.15
C VAL A 76 -2.57 -12.32 -1.64
N PHE A 77 -1.46 -12.61 -2.29
CA PHE A 77 -1.25 -12.48 -3.73
C PHE A 77 -1.23 -13.87 -4.37
N VAL A 78 -1.86 -14.02 -5.53
CA VAL A 78 -2.04 -15.30 -6.23
C VAL A 78 -1.57 -15.18 -7.68
N SER A 79 -0.34 -15.56 -7.97
CA SER A 79 0.25 -15.45 -9.31
C SER A 79 0.36 -16.79 -10.03
N ARG A 80 0.38 -16.76 -11.37
CA ARG A 80 0.75 -17.90 -12.22
C ARG A 80 2.24 -17.93 -12.58
N ARG A 81 2.97 -16.87 -12.29
CA ARG A 81 4.39 -16.71 -12.63
C ARG A 81 5.26 -16.77 -11.38
N ASN A 82 6.52 -17.17 -11.59
CA ASN A 82 7.56 -17.28 -10.55
C ASN A 82 8.86 -16.56 -10.95
N ASP A 83 8.78 -15.64 -11.90
CA ASP A 83 9.87 -14.75 -12.31
C ASP A 83 10.25 -13.73 -11.22
N GLU A 84 9.28 -13.35 -10.39
CA GLU A 84 9.48 -12.54 -9.19
C GLU A 84 8.48 -12.90 -8.08
N GLU A 85 8.66 -12.37 -6.88
CA GLU A 85 7.73 -12.59 -5.75
C GLU A 85 6.31 -12.08 -6.09
N PRO A 86 5.22 -12.83 -5.81
CA PRO A 86 3.85 -12.43 -6.15
C PRO A 86 3.44 -11.03 -5.69
N ARG A 87 3.93 -10.54 -4.54
CA ARG A 87 3.65 -9.17 -4.04
C ARG A 87 4.17 -8.05 -4.96
N LEU A 88 5.11 -8.35 -5.85
CA LEU A 88 5.71 -7.40 -6.78
C LEU A 88 5.00 -7.38 -8.15
N GLN A 89 4.11 -8.34 -8.40
CA GLN A 89 3.42 -8.52 -9.68
C GLN A 89 2.05 -7.80 -9.76
N VAL A 90 1.82 -6.82 -8.87
CA VAL A 90 0.62 -5.98 -8.85
C VAL A 90 0.92 -4.71 -9.63
N HIS A 91 0.30 -4.57 -10.79
CA HIS A 91 0.52 -3.46 -11.72
C HIS A 91 -0.79 -2.75 -12.05
N HIS A 92 -0.70 -1.51 -12.56
CA HIS A 92 -1.85 -0.68 -12.93
C HIS A 92 -2.54 -1.09 -14.25
N GLU A 93 -2.21 -2.26 -14.81
CA GLU A 93 -2.69 -2.73 -16.12
C GLU A 93 -3.51 -4.03 -16.02
N SER A 94 -4.02 -4.48 -17.17
CA SER A 94 -4.92 -5.64 -17.31
C SER A 94 -4.35 -7.00 -16.89
N ASP A 95 -3.06 -7.08 -16.56
CA ASP A 95 -2.34 -8.29 -16.15
C ASP A 95 -2.04 -8.33 -14.63
N CYS A 96 -2.67 -7.47 -13.85
CA CYS A 96 -2.54 -7.43 -12.40
C CYS A 96 -2.79 -8.79 -11.73
N THR A 97 -1.80 -9.28 -10.99
CA THR A 97 -1.92 -10.49 -10.18
C THR A 97 -3.06 -10.35 -9.17
N PRO A 98 -4.00 -11.31 -9.09
CA PRO A 98 -5.05 -11.30 -8.09
C PRO A 98 -4.52 -11.17 -6.67
N PHE A 99 -5.08 -10.24 -5.91
CA PHE A 99 -4.80 -10.08 -4.49
C PHE A 99 -6.06 -9.79 -3.69
N PHE A 100 -6.02 -10.19 -2.43
CA PHE A 100 -7.12 -10.12 -1.48
C PHE A 100 -6.57 -9.56 -0.18
N GLY A 101 -7.40 -8.87 0.61
CA GLY A 101 -6.92 -8.35 1.88
C GLY A 101 -8.00 -8.11 2.92
N VAL A 102 -7.57 -8.21 4.18
CA VAL A 102 -8.40 -8.01 5.37
C VAL A 102 -7.61 -7.19 6.39
N ASP A 103 -8.29 -6.28 7.06
CA ASP A 103 -7.71 -5.52 8.15
C ASP A 103 -7.66 -6.38 9.42
N VAL A 104 -6.58 -6.28 10.17
CA VAL A 104 -6.37 -6.99 11.44
C VAL A 104 -6.09 -5.98 12.55
N SER A 105 -6.64 -6.23 13.73
CA SER A 105 -6.45 -5.38 14.90
C SER A 105 -5.84 -6.21 16.03
N ALA A 106 -4.70 -5.76 16.55
CA ALA A 106 -3.96 -6.44 17.62
C ALA A 106 -3.83 -7.95 17.42
N LEU A 107 -3.53 -8.40 16.18
CA LEU A 107 -3.34 -9.80 15.85
C LEU A 107 -2.16 -10.35 16.65
N ALA A 108 -2.43 -11.26 17.57
CA ALA A 108 -1.39 -11.91 18.37
C ALA A 108 -0.50 -12.82 17.48
N PRO A 109 0.77 -13.05 17.88
CA PRO A 109 1.59 -14.08 17.25
C PRO A 109 0.87 -15.42 17.19
N ASP A 110 1.06 -16.17 16.11
CA ASP A 110 0.38 -17.43 15.79
C ASP A 110 -1.16 -17.40 15.67
N ALA A 111 -1.81 -16.27 15.96
CA ALA A 111 -3.23 -16.09 15.68
C ALA A 111 -3.48 -16.02 14.17
N VAL A 112 -4.62 -16.57 13.74
CA VAL A 112 -4.98 -16.66 12.33
C VAL A 112 -5.72 -15.41 11.87
N ALA A 113 -5.16 -14.71 10.89
CA ALA A 113 -5.89 -13.84 9.99
C ALA A 113 -6.44 -14.66 8.82
N ALA A 114 -7.76 -14.66 8.63
CA ALA A 114 -8.41 -15.44 7.58
C ALA A 114 -8.80 -14.57 6.39
N ILE A 115 -8.44 -15.01 5.18
CA ILE A 115 -8.96 -14.49 3.92
C ILE A 115 -9.75 -15.63 3.28
N ASP A 116 -11.03 -15.43 3.05
CA ASP A 116 -11.94 -16.48 2.57
C ASP A 116 -12.76 -16.03 1.37
N GLY A 117 -13.69 -16.89 0.93
CA GLY A 117 -14.55 -16.61 -0.23
C GLY A 117 -15.48 -15.39 -0.08
N ALA A 118 -15.60 -14.76 1.09
CA ALA A 118 -16.31 -13.50 1.27
C ALA A 118 -15.39 -12.27 1.25
N THR A 119 -14.07 -12.48 1.31
CA THR A 119 -13.09 -11.40 1.26
C THR A 119 -12.99 -10.83 -0.15
N LEU A 120 -13.09 -9.50 -0.26
CA LEU A 120 -12.97 -8.81 -1.54
C LEU A 120 -11.53 -8.86 -2.06
N GLY A 121 -11.40 -8.97 -3.38
CA GLY A 121 -10.13 -8.92 -4.08
C GLY A 121 -10.17 -8.11 -5.36
N TYR A 122 -9.01 -7.98 -5.99
CA TYR A 122 -8.83 -7.33 -7.28
C TYR A 122 -7.78 -8.08 -8.12
N PRO A 123 -7.92 -8.15 -9.46
CA PRO A 123 -9.12 -7.80 -10.23
C PRO A 123 -10.25 -8.83 -10.06
N VAL A 124 -9.94 -9.98 -9.42
CA VAL A 124 -10.91 -11.02 -9.11
C VAL A 124 -11.60 -10.71 -7.78
N ALA A 125 -12.91 -10.52 -7.81
CA ALA A 125 -13.67 -10.04 -6.65
C ALA A 125 -13.72 -10.99 -5.44
N SER A 126 -13.48 -12.30 -5.64
CA SER A 126 -13.57 -13.32 -4.59
C SER A 126 -12.67 -14.52 -4.90
N LEU A 127 -12.15 -15.18 -3.85
CA LEU A 127 -11.42 -16.44 -4.00
C LEU A 127 -12.22 -17.53 -4.73
N LYS A 128 -13.56 -17.47 -4.67
CA LYS A 128 -14.46 -18.41 -5.37
C LYS A 128 -14.39 -18.29 -6.90
N ALA A 129 -13.91 -17.15 -7.40
CA ALA A 129 -13.80 -16.86 -8.82
C ALA A 129 -12.39 -17.11 -9.38
N ILE A 130 -11.46 -17.62 -8.57
CA ILE A 130 -10.14 -18.03 -9.05
C ILE A 130 -10.30 -19.32 -9.88
N PRO A 131 -9.88 -19.36 -11.15
CA PRO A 131 -9.96 -20.59 -11.94
C PRO A 131 -9.12 -21.71 -11.33
N PRO A 132 -9.59 -22.98 -11.37
CA PRO A 132 -8.79 -24.11 -10.90
C PRO A 132 -7.41 -24.17 -11.56
N GLY A 133 -6.36 -24.48 -10.80
CA GLY A 133 -5.00 -24.61 -11.33
C GLY A 133 -3.89 -24.48 -10.29
N ASP A 134 -2.65 -24.55 -10.78
CA ASP A 134 -1.46 -24.35 -9.97
C ASP A 134 -1.05 -22.87 -9.93
N TYR A 135 -0.75 -22.37 -8.74
CA TYR A 135 -0.41 -20.97 -8.48
C TYR A 135 0.78 -20.86 -7.53
N TYR A 136 1.45 -19.71 -7.59
CA TYR A 136 2.39 -19.22 -6.59
C TYR A 136 1.67 -18.21 -5.70
N VAL A 137 1.64 -18.47 -4.40
CA VAL A 137 0.95 -17.62 -3.42
C VAL A 137 1.94 -17.05 -2.42
N GLN A 138 1.67 -15.82 -1.97
CA GLN A 138 2.47 -15.13 -0.97
C GLN A 138 1.56 -14.27 -0.09
N ALA A 139 1.85 -14.22 1.20
CA ALA A 139 1.21 -13.30 2.14
C ALA A 139 2.12 -12.13 2.48
N LEU A 140 1.51 -10.97 2.72
CA LEU A 140 2.16 -9.77 3.25
C LEU A 140 1.25 -9.16 4.32
N LEU A 141 1.82 -8.67 5.40
CA LEU A 141 1.14 -7.79 6.35
C LEU A 141 1.75 -6.41 6.26
N SER A 142 0.94 -5.44 5.84
CA SER A 142 1.27 -4.02 5.93
C SER A 142 1.02 -3.58 7.36
N VAL A 143 2.10 -3.26 8.08
CA VAL A 143 2.04 -2.87 9.49
C VAL A 143 1.51 -1.45 9.55
N TYR A 144 0.51 -1.20 10.40
CA TYR A 144 -0.01 0.14 10.62
C TYR A 144 0.59 0.76 11.89
N THR A 145 0.80 2.05 11.80
CA THR A 145 1.15 2.94 12.90
C THR A 145 -0.10 3.64 13.39
N GLU A 146 -0.22 3.81 14.70
CA GLU A 146 -1.26 4.63 15.31
C GLU A 146 -0.83 6.11 15.29
N PHE A 147 -1.61 6.94 14.62
CA PHE A 147 -1.40 8.37 14.50
C PHE A 147 -2.41 9.11 15.37
N HIS A 148 -1.92 9.90 16.34
CA HIS A 148 -2.74 10.79 17.16
C HIS A 148 -2.70 12.20 16.58
N ARG A 149 -3.61 12.48 15.66
CA ARG A 149 -3.63 13.75 14.93
C ARG A 149 -4.03 14.91 15.84
N ALA A 150 -3.47 16.08 15.56
CA ALA A 150 -3.75 17.33 16.28
C ALA A 150 -5.21 17.80 16.15
N ASP A 151 -5.96 17.29 15.17
CA ASP A 151 -7.40 17.54 15.02
C ASP A 151 -8.28 16.60 15.86
N GLY A 152 -7.67 15.77 16.71
CA GLY A 152 -8.35 14.88 17.65
C GLY A 152 -8.66 13.48 17.12
N HIS A 153 -8.34 13.17 15.85
CA HIS A 153 -8.53 11.83 15.31
C HIS A 153 -7.38 10.90 15.70
N THR A 154 -7.72 9.64 15.98
CA THR A 154 -6.74 8.55 16.10
C THR A 154 -6.95 7.58 14.94
N LEU A 155 -5.91 7.36 14.16
CA LEU A 155 -5.96 6.58 12.92
C LEU A 155 -4.89 5.49 12.91
N TRP A 156 -5.21 4.35 12.30
CA TRP A 156 -4.23 3.30 12.00
C TRP A 156 -3.96 3.29 10.50
N LEU A 157 -2.74 3.67 10.10
CA LEU A 157 -2.36 3.83 8.70
C LEU A 157 -0.97 3.27 8.44
N HIS A 158 -0.69 2.96 7.17
CA HIS A 158 0.67 2.66 6.72
C HIS A 158 1.56 3.90 6.85
N ASP A 159 2.66 3.77 7.59
CA ASP A 159 3.65 4.84 7.74
C ASP A 159 4.75 4.67 6.69
N ASP A 160 4.78 5.58 5.71
CA ASP A 160 5.77 5.57 4.64
C ASP A 160 7.20 5.60 5.22
N GLN A 161 8.00 4.61 4.88
CA GLN A 161 9.40 4.47 5.27
C GLN A 161 10.34 4.95 4.14
N TRP A 162 9.91 5.95 3.36
CA TRP A 162 10.61 6.53 2.21
C TRP A 162 10.57 5.69 0.91
N GLU A 163 9.56 4.83 0.77
CA GLU A 163 9.32 4.01 -0.42
C GLU A 163 8.29 4.60 -1.40
N GLY A 164 7.63 5.71 -1.03
CA GLY A 164 6.61 6.37 -1.84
C GLY A 164 5.27 5.63 -1.84
N GLN A 165 4.78 5.24 -0.66
CA GLN A 165 3.53 4.50 -0.43
C GLN A 165 3.44 3.15 -1.17
N GLN A 166 4.58 2.60 -1.55
CA GLN A 166 4.69 1.26 -2.12
C GLN A 166 4.75 0.22 -0.99
N PHE A 167 3.61 -0.02 -0.34
CA PHE A 167 3.48 -0.92 0.81
C PHE A 167 4.08 -2.31 0.58
N ASN A 168 4.05 -2.79 -0.67
CA ASN A 168 4.57 -4.09 -1.06
C ASN A 168 6.10 -4.19 -0.95
N LYS A 169 6.83 -3.09 -0.85
CA LYS A 169 8.28 -3.06 -0.57
C LYS A 169 8.65 -2.29 0.71
N SER A 170 7.66 -1.89 1.51
CA SER A 170 7.89 -1.01 2.65
C SER A 170 8.67 -1.71 3.77
N PRO A 171 9.79 -1.11 4.25
CA PRO A 171 10.55 -1.59 5.39
C PRO A 171 9.69 -1.95 6.60
N GLY A 172 9.99 -3.08 7.24
CA GLY A 172 9.28 -3.54 8.44
C GLY A 172 7.97 -4.28 8.17
N ASN A 173 7.38 -4.17 6.98
CA ASN A 173 6.27 -5.03 6.59
C ASN A 173 6.68 -6.50 6.59
N LEU A 174 5.75 -7.37 6.97
CA LEU A 174 6.04 -8.78 7.19
C LEU A 174 5.60 -9.59 5.97
N VAL A 175 6.41 -10.55 5.52
CA VAL A 175 6.12 -11.38 4.35
C VAL A 175 6.31 -12.86 4.65
N SER A 176 5.54 -13.69 3.97
CA SER A 176 5.76 -15.14 3.93
C SER A 176 6.76 -15.52 2.84
N ASP A 177 7.26 -16.75 2.93
CA ASP A 177 7.82 -17.41 1.75
C ASP A 177 6.74 -17.62 0.68
N VAL A 178 7.19 -17.75 -0.57
CA VAL A 178 6.32 -18.09 -1.70
C VAL A 178 6.03 -19.59 -1.67
N GLN A 179 4.76 -19.97 -1.76
CA GLN A 179 4.35 -21.38 -1.85
C GLN A 179 3.71 -21.68 -3.20
N ARG A 180 4.05 -22.84 -3.79
CA ARG A 180 3.33 -23.37 -4.95
C ARG A 180 2.19 -24.26 -4.47
N VAL A 181 0.96 -23.95 -4.88
CA VAL A 181 -0.27 -24.62 -4.42
C VAL A 181 -1.20 -24.91 -5.59
N HIS A 182 -2.02 -25.94 -5.45
CA HIS A 182 -3.16 -26.17 -6.33
C HIS A 182 -4.41 -25.55 -5.71
N LEU A 183 -5.06 -24.63 -6.42
CA LEU A 183 -6.29 -23.99 -5.99
C LEU A 183 -7.44 -24.49 -6.85
N ASP A 184 -8.48 -25.02 -6.21
CA ASP A 184 -9.76 -25.35 -6.85
C ASP A 184 -10.91 -24.93 -5.92
N PRO A 185 -11.57 -23.79 -6.18
CA PRO A 185 -12.66 -23.33 -5.33
C PRO A 185 -13.91 -24.22 -5.35
N GLN A 186 -14.06 -25.13 -6.33
CA GLN A 186 -15.21 -26.04 -6.42
C GLN A 186 -15.10 -27.18 -5.40
N THR A 187 -13.89 -27.65 -5.14
CA THR A 187 -13.60 -28.66 -4.11
C THR A 187 -13.24 -28.05 -2.76
N GLY A 188 -12.87 -26.76 -2.74
CA GLY A 188 -12.50 -26.03 -1.54
C GLY A 188 -11.04 -26.27 -1.15
N TYR A 189 -10.45 -25.34 -0.39
CA TYR A 189 -9.07 -25.47 0.08
C TYR A 189 -8.82 -24.64 1.32
N THR A 190 -7.83 -25.05 2.11
CA THR A 190 -7.22 -24.23 3.17
C THR A 190 -5.71 -24.18 2.96
N VAL A 191 -5.18 -23.01 2.63
CA VAL A 191 -3.73 -22.78 2.48
C VAL A 191 -3.21 -22.01 3.69
N ARG A 192 -2.11 -22.47 4.28
CA ARG A 192 -1.50 -21.86 5.47
C ARG A 192 -0.21 -21.15 5.11
N LEU A 193 -0.14 -19.86 5.41
CA LEU A 193 1.02 -19.01 5.16
C LEU A 193 1.50 -18.42 6.50
N SER A 194 2.80 -18.49 6.76
CA SER A 194 3.40 -17.85 7.94
C SER A 194 4.28 -16.70 7.50
N LEU A 195 4.08 -15.53 8.11
CA LEU A 195 4.91 -14.36 7.91
C LEU A 195 6.18 -14.53 8.73
N VAL A 196 7.32 -14.69 8.05
CA VAL A 196 8.59 -15.14 8.64
C VAL A 196 9.73 -14.14 8.46
N ARG A 197 9.53 -13.10 7.65
CA ARG A 197 10.58 -12.13 7.33
C ARG A 197 10.02 -10.71 7.32
N ALA A 198 10.79 -9.75 7.83
CA ALA A 198 10.52 -8.33 7.67
C ALA A 198 11.25 -7.81 6.41
N LEU A 199 10.60 -6.90 5.68
CA LEU A 199 11.21 -6.24 4.54
C LEU A 199 12.32 -5.29 5.02
N PRO A 200 13.46 -5.23 4.31
CA PRO A 200 14.62 -4.44 4.72
C PRO A 200 14.39 -2.94 4.51
N PRO A 201 15.22 -2.07 5.13
CA PRO A 201 15.26 -0.64 4.84
C PRO A 201 15.46 -0.33 3.34
N ILE A 202 14.92 0.80 2.88
CA ILE A 202 15.15 1.30 1.52
C ILE A 202 16.58 1.83 1.41
N GLU A 203 17.32 1.36 0.41
CA GLU A 203 18.61 1.92 0.04
C GLU A 203 18.40 3.19 -0.81
N LEU A 204 18.96 4.31 -0.35
CA LEU A 204 18.87 5.58 -1.07
C LEU A 204 20.03 5.72 -2.04
N PRO A 205 19.81 6.33 -3.23
CA PRO A 205 20.89 6.67 -4.13
C PRO A 205 21.90 7.59 -3.43
N PRO A 206 23.21 7.38 -3.63
CA PRO A 206 24.21 8.25 -3.06
C PRO A 206 24.16 9.64 -3.71
N ASP A 207 24.51 10.66 -2.95
CA ASP A 207 24.74 11.99 -3.48
C ASP A 207 25.90 11.99 -4.48
N THR A 208 25.75 12.81 -5.52
CA THR A 208 26.81 13.05 -6.50
C THR A 208 27.21 14.53 -6.46
N ARG A 209 28.15 14.94 -7.32
CA ARG A 209 28.42 16.38 -7.51
C ARG A 209 27.26 17.15 -8.13
N TRP A 210 26.33 16.45 -8.77
CA TRP A 210 25.21 17.03 -9.49
C TRP A 210 23.92 16.93 -8.70
N VAL A 211 23.68 15.79 -8.06
CA VAL A 211 22.40 15.47 -7.42
C VAL A 211 22.61 15.31 -5.93
N LYS A 212 21.80 16.00 -5.14
CA LYS A 212 21.77 15.93 -3.68
C LYS A 212 20.40 15.47 -3.20
N HIS A 213 20.36 14.67 -2.15
CA HIS A 213 19.12 14.22 -1.51
C HIS A 213 19.04 14.83 -0.12
N ILE A 214 17.96 15.55 0.12
CA ILE A 214 17.64 16.17 1.40
C ILE A 214 16.50 15.37 2.02
N LYS A 215 16.62 15.04 3.29
CA LYS A 215 15.54 14.50 4.12
C LYS A 215 15.63 15.15 5.49
N ILE A 216 14.55 15.81 5.89
CA ILE A 216 14.42 16.49 7.17
C ILE A 216 13.20 15.94 7.90
N GLN A 217 13.27 15.88 9.23
CA GLN A 217 12.06 15.70 10.02
C GLN A 217 11.35 17.05 10.12
N SER A 218 10.07 17.08 9.71
CA SER A 218 9.24 18.28 9.78
C SER A 218 8.65 18.41 11.18
N LYS A 219 8.84 19.55 11.84
CA LYS A 219 8.21 19.80 13.14
C LYS A 219 6.72 20.02 12.97
N LEU A 220 6.32 20.84 12.00
CA LEU A 220 4.91 21.14 11.73
C LEU A 220 4.09 19.90 11.43
N LEU A 221 4.62 18.98 10.62
CA LEU A 221 3.94 17.73 10.30
C LEU A 221 3.99 16.75 11.46
N SER A 222 5.11 16.66 12.19
CA SER A 222 5.20 15.75 13.35
C SER A 222 4.22 16.16 14.45
N ASP A 223 4.10 17.47 14.72
CA ASP A 223 3.14 18.00 15.68
C ASP A 223 1.69 17.74 15.21
N TRP A 224 1.41 17.80 13.90
CA TRP A 224 0.07 17.56 13.37
C TRP A 224 -0.32 16.07 13.35
N TRP A 225 0.60 15.18 12.96
CA TRP A 225 0.34 13.74 12.87
C TRP A 225 0.49 13.00 14.20
N GLY A 226 1.13 13.65 15.19
CA GLY A 226 1.45 13.03 16.48
C GLY A 226 2.52 11.93 16.37
N HIS A 227 3.27 11.90 15.28
CA HIS A 227 4.30 10.92 14.96
C HIS A 227 5.42 11.61 14.16
N PRO A 228 6.70 11.18 14.25
CA PRO A 228 7.76 11.72 13.40
C PRO A 228 7.41 11.65 11.91
N MET A 229 7.33 12.81 11.25
CA MET A 229 7.06 12.94 9.82
C MET A 229 8.23 13.58 9.10
N TYR A 230 8.50 13.14 7.86
CA TYR A 230 9.64 13.59 7.08
C TYR A 230 9.24 14.25 5.77
N LEU A 231 9.99 15.28 5.42
CA LEU A 231 9.98 15.92 4.11
C LEU A 231 11.36 15.81 3.49
N GLY A 232 11.44 15.99 2.19
CA GLY A 232 12.72 15.94 1.50
C GLY A 232 12.68 16.57 0.14
N ALA A 233 13.83 16.54 -0.52
CA ALA A 233 13.98 17.02 -1.87
C ALA A 233 15.13 16.31 -2.58
N THR A 234 14.98 16.09 -3.88
CA THR A 234 16.10 15.75 -4.77
C THR A 234 16.49 17.01 -5.54
N VAL A 235 17.73 17.45 -5.38
CA VAL A 235 18.23 18.73 -5.87
C VAL A 235 19.27 18.48 -6.96
N LEU A 236 19.03 19.01 -8.16
CA LEU A 236 19.98 19.05 -9.26
C LEU A 236 20.70 20.40 -9.29
N LEU A 237 22.01 20.36 -9.07
CA LEU A 237 22.90 21.51 -9.02
C LEU A 237 23.41 21.91 -10.41
N PRO A 238 23.65 23.21 -10.65
CA PRO A 238 24.30 23.67 -11.87
C PRO A 238 25.77 23.26 -11.90
N ARG A 239 26.38 23.32 -13.08
CA ARG A 239 27.82 23.13 -13.21
C ARG A 239 28.59 24.15 -12.38
N ASP A 240 29.74 23.71 -11.86
CA ASP A 240 30.65 24.53 -11.06
C ASP A 240 30.02 25.13 -9.79
N TYR A 241 28.92 24.55 -9.27
CA TYR A 241 28.26 25.04 -8.05
C TYR A 241 29.22 25.19 -6.86
N GLU A 242 30.14 24.24 -6.70
CA GLU A 242 31.12 24.23 -5.60
C GLU A 242 32.19 25.33 -5.70
N ARG A 243 32.33 26.01 -6.85
CA ARG A 243 33.37 27.05 -7.04
C ARG A 243 33.00 28.39 -6.43
N ASP A 244 31.71 28.67 -6.30
CA ASP A 244 31.20 29.94 -5.75
C ASP A 244 29.91 29.66 -4.96
N THR A 245 30.10 29.28 -3.70
CA THR A 245 29.00 28.99 -2.76
C THR A 245 28.22 30.22 -2.32
N THR A 246 28.67 31.43 -2.69
CA THR A 246 27.95 32.68 -2.42
C THR A 246 26.94 33.02 -3.51
N ARG A 247 27.12 32.44 -4.71
CA ARG A 247 26.24 32.68 -5.84
C ARG A 247 24.81 32.23 -5.56
N ARG A 248 23.85 33.04 -5.99
CA ARG A 248 22.43 32.69 -6.01
C ARG A 248 22.04 32.23 -7.41
N TYR A 249 21.15 31.26 -7.48
CA TYR A 249 20.69 30.64 -8.73
C TYR A 249 19.16 30.74 -8.80
N PRO A 250 18.58 31.00 -9.98
CA PRO A 250 17.18 30.71 -10.21
C PRO A 250 16.90 29.24 -9.90
N THR A 251 15.74 28.96 -9.30
CA THR A 251 15.35 27.60 -8.92
C THR A 251 14.03 27.23 -9.57
N VAL A 252 13.98 26.04 -10.16
CA VAL A 252 12.76 25.43 -10.66
C VAL A 252 12.33 24.33 -9.70
N TYR A 253 11.12 24.47 -9.16
CA TYR A 253 10.50 23.49 -8.28
C TYR A 253 9.57 22.60 -9.12
N GLN A 254 9.90 21.32 -9.20
CA GLN A 254 9.15 20.29 -9.88
C GLN A 254 8.23 19.58 -8.87
N GLN A 255 6.93 19.64 -9.12
CA GLN A 255 5.93 18.88 -8.39
C GLN A 255 5.59 17.60 -9.14
N GLY A 256 5.33 16.51 -8.41
CA GLY A 256 4.93 15.22 -8.95
C GLY A 256 4.90 14.14 -7.89
N HIS A 257 4.70 12.90 -8.33
CA HIS A 257 4.76 11.69 -7.50
C HIS A 257 6.12 11.50 -6.82
N PHE A 258 6.13 10.74 -5.73
CA PHE A 258 7.34 10.45 -4.97
C PHE A 258 8.40 9.83 -5.87
N THR A 259 9.58 10.42 -5.90
CA THR A 259 10.70 9.84 -6.62
C THR A 259 12.02 10.40 -6.14
N VAL A 260 12.92 9.54 -5.69
CA VAL A 260 14.30 9.95 -5.40
C VAL A 260 15.14 10.15 -6.66
N ASN A 261 14.56 9.99 -7.86
CA ASN A 261 15.29 10.18 -9.11
C ASN A 261 15.68 11.64 -9.33
N PRO A 262 16.79 11.90 -10.07
CA PRO A 262 17.19 13.25 -10.41
C PRO A 262 16.08 14.04 -11.14
N PRO A 263 15.90 15.35 -10.84
CA PRO A 263 14.97 16.23 -11.53
C PRO A 263 15.06 16.12 -13.05
N PHE A 264 13.91 16.18 -13.72
CA PHE A 264 13.76 16.06 -15.17
C PHE A 264 14.35 14.78 -15.81
N GLY A 265 14.67 13.76 -15.01
CA GLY A 265 15.31 12.54 -15.51
C GLY A 265 16.79 12.72 -15.86
N PHE A 266 17.46 13.72 -15.25
CA PHE A 266 18.90 13.94 -15.41
C PHE A 266 19.69 12.65 -15.18
N SER A 267 20.63 12.35 -16.07
CA SER A 267 21.53 11.20 -15.91
C SER A 267 22.88 11.49 -16.54
N THR A 268 23.96 11.05 -15.88
CA THR A 268 25.31 11.07 -16.46
C THR A 268 25.61 9.81 -17.27
N ASP A 269 24.70 8.84 -17.29
CA ASP A 269 24.90 7.56 -17.95
C ASP A 269 24.45 7.65 -19.40
N SER A 270 25.41 7.45 -20.31
CA SER A 270 25.15 7.35 -21.73
C SER A 270 24.80 5.90 -22.06
N ALA A 271 23.51 5.56 -22.05
CA ALA A 271 23.06 4.34 -22.69
C ALA A 271 23.00 4.56 -24.21
N GLU A 272 23.66 3.70 -24.98
CA GLU A 272 23.47 3.68 -26.44
C GLU A 272 22.00 3.32 -26.74
N GLU A 273 21.36 4.15 -27.56
CA GLU A 273 19.96 3.97 -27.97
C GLU A 273 19.93 3.88 -29.50
N THR A 274 19.34 2.82 -30.06
CA THR A 274 19.15 2.72 -31.51
C THR A 274 18.15 3.79 -31.99
N PRO A 275 18.15 4.17 -33.28
CA PRO A 275 17.17 5.10 -33.83
C PRO A 275 15.71 4.71 -33.55
N GLU A 276 15.40 3.41 -33.57
CA GLU A 276 14.07 2.87 -33.30
C GLU A 276 13.70 3.00 -31.82
N GLN A 277 14.61 2.68 -30.91
CA GLN A 277 14.40 2.87 -29.47
C GLN A 277 14.17 4.35 -29.15
N ARG A 278 14.96 5.23 -29.77
CA ARG A 278 14.82 6.68 -29.65
C ARG A 278 13.46 7.17 -30.14
N ALA A 279 13.03 6.72 -31.32
CA ALA A 279 11.74 7.08 -31.88
C ALA A 279 10.58 6.61 -30.98
N ALA A 280 10.64 5.37 -30.48
CA ALA A 280 9.63 4.81 -29.58
C ALA A 280 9.55 5.58 -28.25
N ARG A 281 10.69 5.91 -27.64
CA ARG A 281 10.75 6.71 -26.41
C ARG A 281 10.22 8.13 -26.63
N LEU A 282 10.58 8.79 -27.73
CA LEU A 282 10.08 10.12 -28.07
C LEU A 282 8.56 10.10 -28.29
N ALA A 283 8.03 9.09 -28.99
CA ALA A 283 6.59 8.92 -29.18
C ALA A 283 5.83 8.75 -27.85
N ARG A 284 6.44 8.07 -26.87
CA ARG A 284 5.82 7.83 -25.54
C ARG A 284 5.96 9.01 -24.58
N THR A 285 7.11 9.68 -24.58
CA THR A 285 7.49 10.61 -23.49
C THR A 285 7.59 12.06 -23.91
N LEU A 286 7.80 12.34 -25.20
CA LEU A 286 8.15 13.66 -25.73
C LEU A 286 9.37 14.32 -25.04
N ARG A 287 10.24 13.52 -24.39
CA ARG A 287 11.43 14.01 -23.66
C ARG A 287 12.72 13.58 -24.34
N GLU A 288 13.79 14.36 -24.18
CA GLU A 288 15.14 13.93 -24.55
C GLU A 288 15.71 12.92 -23.52
N PRO A 289 16.71 12.10 -23.87
CA PRO A 289 17.39 11.23 -22.90
C PRO A 289 18.02 12.02 -21.75
N GLY A 290 18.12 11.41 -20.57
CA GLY A 290 18.77 12.01 -19.41
C GLY A 290 20.23 12.44 -19.68
N PHE A 291 20.97 11.69 -20.51
CA PHE A 291 22.33 12.03 -20.91
C PHE A 291 22.41 13.25 -21.83
N GLU A 292 21.50 13.38 -22.80
CA GLU A 292 21.42 14.58 -23.65
C GLU A 292 21.04 15.80 -22.82
N PHE A 293 20.12 15.63 -21.87
CA PHE A 293 19.81 16.68 -20.90
C PHE A 293 21.02 17.05 -20.04
N TYR A 294 21.81 16.08 -19.57
CA TYR A 294 23.07 16.34 -18.87
C TYR A 294 24.05 17.15 -19.72
N ARG A 295 24.23 16.80 -21.00
CA ARG A 295 25.11 17.54 -21.94
C ARG A 295 24.66 18.99 -22.09
N ALA A 296 23.35 19.21 -22.22
CA ALA A 296 22.78 20.55 -22.25
C ALA A 296 23.03 21.28 -20.93
N TRP A 297 22.64 20.69 -19.79
CA TRP A 297 22.74 21.24 -18.43
C TRP A 297 24.16 21.73 -18.06
N ARG A 298 25.21 21.01 -18.52
CA ARG A 298 26.60 21.38 -18.28
C ARG A 298 27.20 22.35 -19.31
N SER A 299 26.48 22.70 -20.37
CA SER A 299 27.01 23.53 -21.47
C SER A 299 27.08 25.01 -21.12
N ASP A 300 27.91 25.77 -21.85
CA ASP A 300 28.04 27.23 -21.65
C ASP A 300 26.78 28.01 -22.00
N ARG A 301 25.89 27.41 -22.79
CA ARG A 301 24.67 28.04 -23.30
C ARG A 301 23.44 27.71 -22.47
N PHE A 302 23.57 26.88 -21.44
CA PHE A 302 22.46 26.55 -20.55
C PHE A 302 22.48 27.45 -19.30
N PRO A 303 21.33 28.01 -18.88
CA PRO A 303 21.27 28.83 -17.67
C PRO A 303 21.78 28.09 -16.44
N ARG A 304 22.59 28.76 -15.62
CA ARG A 304 22.94 28.21 -14.31
C ARG A 304 21.74 28.35 -13.38
N MET A 305 21.05 27.23 -13.14
CA MET A 305 19.87 27.14 -12.29
C MET A 305 19.94 25.88 -11.42
N ILE A 306 19.11 25.84 -10.38
CA ILE A 306 18.88 24.64 -9.56
C ILE A 306 17.52 24.06 -9.95
N ALA A 307 17.41 22.74 -10.01
CA ALA A 307 16.10 22.08 -10.08
C ALA A 307 15.86 21.26 -8.82
N VAL A 308 14.63 21.27 -8.32
CA VAL A 308 14.26 20.63 -7.05
C VAL A 308 13.00 19.81 -7.29
N THR A 309 13.04 18.51 -7.01
CA THR A 309 11.84 17.68 -6.89
C THR A 309 11.55 17.50 -5.41
N PHE A 310 10.38 17.91 -4.93
CA PHE A 310 10.01 17.72 -3.54
C PHE A 310 9.63 16.25 -3.26
N GLN A 311 9.95 15.78 -2.06
CA GLN A 311 9.52 14.51 -1.51
C GLN A 311 8.62 14.79 -0.32
N HIS A 312 7.34 14.54 -0.47
CA HIS A 312 6.34 14.86 0.54
C HIS A 312 5.28 13.76 0.63
N PRO A 313 5.69 12.49 0.85
CA PRO A 313 4.75 11.40 1.02
C PRO A 313 3.90 11.64 2.27
N THR A 314 2.69 11.12 2.21
CA THR A 314 1.73 11.14 3.31
C THR A 314 1.39 9.71 3.70
N PRO A 315 0.81 9.46 4.88
CA PRO A 315 0.25 8.16 5.22
C PRO A 315 -0.88 7.66 4.29
N TYR A 316 -1.41 8.50 3.39
CA TYR A 316 -2.49 8.14 2.46
C TYR A 316 -2.04 7.95 1.01
N PHE A 317 -1.00 8.66 0.60
CA PHE A 317 -0.58 8.75 -0.80
C PHE A 317 0.89 9.19 -0.92
N ASP A 318 1.51 8.86 -2.06
CA ASP A 318 2.94 9.08 -2.27
C ASP A 318 3.32 10.57 -2.37
N ASP A 319 2.34 11.44 -2.57
CA ASP A 319 2.52 12.88 -2.48
C ASP A 319 1.33 13.56 -1.75
N SER A 320 1.60 14.74 -1.19
CA SER A 320 0.61 15.55 -0.45
C SER A 320 -0.12 16.60 -1.29
N TYR A 321 0.09 16.62 -2.61
CA TYR A 321 -0.22 17.73 -3.52
C TYR A 321 0.44 19.07 -3.14
N ALA A 322 1.42 19.05 -2.23
CA ALA A 322 2.15 20.21 -1.73
C ALA A 322 1.26 21.35 -1.18
N VAL A 323 0.09 21.00 -0.64
CA VAL A 323 -0.87 21.97 -0.07
C VAL A 323 -1.25 21.60 1.35
N ASN A 324 -1.73 22.58 2.11
CA ASN A 324 -2.40 22.33 3.38
C ASN A 324 -3.77 21.71 3.11
N SER A 325 -4.14 20.66 3.85
CA SER A 325 -5.48 20.09 3.76
C SER A 325 -5.97 19.57 5.11
N ALA A 326 -7.29 19.43 5.26
CA ALA A 326 -7.87 18.82 6.44
C ALA A 326 -7.45 17.36 6.62
N ASN A 327 -7.11 16.66 5.53
CA ASN A 327 -6.76 15.24 5.60
C ASN A 327 -5.26 14.98 5.80
N ASN A 328 -4.38 15.82 5.23
CA ASN A 328 -2.93 15.62 5.30
C ASN A 328 -2.24 16.56 6.30
N GLY A 329 -2.91 17.61 6.74
CA GLY A 329 -2.32 18.63 7.60
C GLY A 329 -1.54 19.70 6.83
N PRO A 330 -0.62 20.41 7.50
CA PRO A 330 -0.02 21.64 7.00
C PRO A 330 1.19 21.40 6.07
N TYR A 331 1.07 20.53 5.05
CA TYR A 331 2.18 20.21 4.15
C TYR A 331 2.67 21.40 3.33
N GLY A 332 1.78 22.27 2.87
CA GLY A 332 2.17 23.49 2.16
C GLY A 332 2.99 24.42 3.06
N ASP A 333 2.57 24.60 4.31
CA ASP A 333 3.30 25.40 5.30
C ASP A 333 4.65 24.77 5.66
N ALA A 334 4.68 23.45 5.87
CA ALA A 334 5.91 22.72 6.17
C ALA A 334 6.93 22.83 5.04
N ILE A 335 6.51 22.66 3.79
CA ILE A 335 7.37 22.86 2.62
C ILE A 335 7.88 24.30 2.56
N MET A 336 7.04 25.31 2.80
CA MET A 336 7.46 26.70 2.64
C MET A 336 8.31 27.25 3.79
N ARG A 337 8.23 26.64 4.99
CA ARG A 337 8.87 27.17 6.21
C ARG A 337 10.04 26.34 6.70
N GLU A 338 10.05 25.04 6.41
CA GLU A 338 11.04 24.10 6.96
C GLU A 338 11.97 23.51 5.89
N LEU A 339 11.50 23.37 4.65
CA LEU A 339 12.25 22.80 3.52
C LEU A 339 12.75 23.88 2.57
#